data_AF-A0A074THB8-F1
#
_entry.id   AF-A0A074THB8-F1
#
_cell.length_a   1.000
_cell.length_b   1.000
_cell.length_c   1.000
_cell.angle_alpha   90.00
_cell.angle_beta   90.00
_cell.angle_gamma   90.00
#
_symmetry.space_group_name_H-M   'P 1'
#
loop_
_entity.id
_entity.type
_entity.pdbx_description
1 polymer ?
#
loop_
_entity_poly.entity_id
_entity_poly.type
_entity_poly.pdbx_seq_one_letter_code
_entity_poly.pdbx_strand_id
1 'polypeptide(L)'
;MQPDKFRHLAGGFILALTFAALAILLPIDADRRVAAMLGLLAAAAIAVAKEVIYDKTMSKGDPEALDALATIIGAAAGALVFYAA
;
A
#
# COMPACT_ATOMS: atom_id res chain seq x y z
N MET A 1 -18.58 0.14 7.57
CA MET A 1 -17.15 0.52 7.66
C MET A 1 -17.11 2.03 7.82
N GLN A 2 -16.37 2.58 8.79
CA GLN A 2 -16.28 4.04 8.91
C GLN A 2 -15.70 4.62 7.59
N PRO A 3 -16.18 5.78 7.11
CA PRO A 3 -15.73 6.36 5.83
C PRO A 3 -14.21 6.51 5.74
N ASP A 4 -13.57 6.71 6.88
CA ASP A 4 -12.13 6.83 7.05
C ASP A 4 -11.36 5.53 6.68
N LYS A 5 -11.78 4.39 7.24
CA LYS A 5 -11.16 3.07 6.94
C LYS A 5 -11.28 2.68 5.48
N PHE A 6 -12.35 3.10 4.81
CA PHE A 6 -12.49 2.90 3.37
C PHE A 6 -11.46 3.70 2.56
N ARG A 7 -11.09 4.92 3.00
CA ARG A 7 -10.01 5.69 2.37
C ARG A 7 -8.67 5.02 2.54
N HIS A 8 -8.39 4.44 3.71
CA HIS A 8 -7.18 3.65 3.95
C HIS A 8 -7.11 2.43 3.03
N LEU A 9 -8.22 1.70 2.92
CA LEU A 9 -8.36 0.56 2.00
C LEU A 9 -8.13 0.98 0.53
N ALA A 10 -8.84 2.00 0.05
CA ALA A 10 -8.69 2.50 -1.32
C ALA A 10 -7.29 3.05 -1.59
N GLY A 11 -6.70 3.76 -0.62
CA GLY A 11 -5.34 4.27 -0.69
C GLY A 11 -4.31 3.15 -0.84
N GLY A 12 -4.44 2.08 -0.06
CA GLY A 12 -3.60 0.89 -0.19
C GLY A 12 -3.70 0.23 -1.56
N PHE A 13 -4.92 0.07 -2.06
CA PHE A 13 -5.17 -0.48 -3.39
C PHE A 13 -4.48 0.34 -4.49
N ILE A 14 -4.67 1.66 -4.47
CA ILE A 14 -4.07 2.58 -5.46
C ILE A 14 -2.54 2.59 -5.36
N LEU A 15 -1.98 2.62 -4.13
CA LEU A 15 -0.54 2.57 -3.92
C LEU A 15 0.07 1.29 -4.49
N ALA A 16 -0.53 0.13 -4.21
CA ALA A 16 -0.02 -1.14 -4.72
C ALA A 16 0.00 -1.18 -6.26
N LEU A 17 -1.07 -0.72 -6.92
CA LEU A 17 -1.11 -0.63 -8.38
C LEU A 17 -0.05 0.33 -8.93
N THR A 18 0.10 1.49 -8.29
CA THR A 18 1.04 2.53 -8.71
C THR A 18 2.48 2.03 -8.64
N PHE A 19 2.87 1.42 -7.52
CA PHE A 19 4.23 0.89 -7.33
C PHE A 19 4.49 -0.36 -8.17
N ALA A 20 3.49 -1.23 -8.36
CA ALA A 20 3.64 -2.38 -9.26
C ALA A 20 3.80 -1.94 -10.72
N ALA A 21 3.02 -0.96 -11.19
CA ALA A 21 3.17 -0.39 -12.53
C ALA A 21 4.55 0.27 -12.69
N LEU A 22 4.99 1.04 -11.69
CA LEU A 22 6.32 1.66 -11.69
C LEU A 22 7.44 0.61 -11.77
N ALA A 23 7.31 -0.52 -11.08
CA ALA A 23 8.30 -1.60 -11.12
C ALA A 23 8.47 -2.22 -12.52
N ILE A 24 7.41 -2.24 -13.34
CA ILE A 24 7.48 -2.68 -14.75
C ILE A 24 8.04 -1.58 -15.66
N LEU A 25 7.71 -0.31 -15.38
CA LEU A 25 8.11 0.82 -16.22
C LEU A 25 9.57 1.23 -16.02
N LEU A 26 10.12 0.99 -14.84
CA LEU A 26 11.54 1.15 -14.58
C LEU A 26 12.32 -0.01 -15.22
N PRO A 27 13.62 0.17 -15.55
CA PRO A 27 14.49 -0.89 -16.09
C PRO A 27 14.89 -1.90 -14.99
N ILE A 28 13.92 -2.32 -14.20
CA ILE A 28 13.99 -3.43 -13.29
C ILE A 28 13.44 -4.59 -14.12
N ASP A 29 14.23 -5.63 -14.37
CA ASP A 29 13.77 -6.88 -14.98
C ASP A 29 12.82 -7.62 -14.02
N ALA A 30 11.72 -6.98 -13.65
CA ALA A 30 10.68 -7.49 -12.79
C ALA A 30 9.60 -8.09 -13.68
N ASP A 31 9.42 -9.40 -13.57
CA ASP A 31 8.21 -10.01 -14.09
C ASP A 31 6.98 -9.50 -13.31
N ARG A 32 5.80 -9.84 -13.82
CA ARG A 32 4.53 -9.39 -13.24
C ARG A 32 4.32 -9.81 -11.78
N ARG A 33 4.87 -10.96 -11.37
CA ARG A 33 4.80 -11.45 -9.99
C ARG A 33 5.64 -10.57 -9.09
N VAL A 34 6.89 -10.33 -9.49
CA VAL A 34 7.83 -9.48 -8.76
C VAL A 34 7.27 -8.06 -8.66
N ALA A 35 6.74 -7.51 -9.75
CA ALA A 35 6.13 -6.19 -9.75
C ALA A 35 4.93 -6.09 -8.77
N ALA A 36 4.01 -7.06 -8.79
CA ALA A 36 2.89 -7.11 -7.86
C ALA A 36 3.35 -7.20 -6.39
N MET A 37 4.37 -8.02 -6.11
CA MET A 37 4.97 -8.12 -4.78
C MET A 37 5.61 -6.81 -4.33
N LEU A 38 6.38 -6.15 -5.21
CA LEU A 38 6.98 -4.85 -4.92
C LEU A 38 5.93 -3.78 -4.64
N GLY A 39 4.83 -3.77 -5.39
CA GLY A 39 3.69 -2.89 -5.14
C GLY A 39 3.09 -3.08 -3.75
N LEU A 40 2.82 -4.33 -3.36
CA LEU A 40 2.33 -4.67 -2.03
C LEU A 40 3.29 -4.24 -0.92
N LEU A 41 4.57 -4.59 -1.06
CA LEU A 41 5.60 -4.27 -0.06
C LEU A 41 5.77 -2.76 0.11
N ALA A 42 5.77 -1.99 -0.99
CA ALA A 42 5.85 -0.54 -0.94
C ALA A 42 4.64 0.07 -0.21
N ALA A 43 3.43 -0.36 -0.55
CA ALA A 43 2.21 0.12 0.11
C ALA A 43 2.18 -0.24 1.59
N ALA A 44 2.58 -1.45 1.96
CA ALA A 44 2.67 -1.89 3.36
C ALA A 44 3.73 -1.09 4.14
N ALA A 45 4.90 -0.85 3.55
CA ALA A 45 5.94 -0.03 4.15
C ALA A 45 5.47 1.41 4.38
N ILE A 46 4.76 2.01 3.42
CA ILE A 46 4.17 3.35 3.55
C ILE A 46 3.11 3.36 4.66
N ALA A 47 2.26 2.35 4.74
CA ALA A 47 1.24 2.23 5.78
C ALA A 47 1.88 2.26 7.18
N VAL A 48 2.90 1.43 7.40
CA VAL A 48 3.63 1.39 8.68
C VAL A 48 4.41 2.69 8.92
N ALA A 49 5.05 3.25 7.90
CA ALA A 49 5.79 4.50 8.02
C ALA A 49 4.88 5.67 8.39
N LYS A 50 3.65 5.75 7.86
CA LYS A 50 2.66 6.75 8.25
C LYS A 50 2.35 6.64 9.74
N GLU A 51 2.02 5.46 10.25
CA GLU A 51 1.67 5.28 11.67
C GLU A 51 2.86 5.56 12.61
N VAL A 52 4.07 5.10 12.25
CA VAL A 52 5.25 5.20 13.13
C VAL A 52 5.92 6.57 13.03
N ILE A 53 6.12 7.08 11.82
CA ILE A 53 6.87 8.32 11.60
C ILE A 53 5.92 9.51 11.68
N TYR A 54 4.86 9.51 10.88
CA TYR A 54 3.99 10.68 10.76
C TYR A 54 3.08 10.86 11.99
N ASP A 55 2.37 9.82 12.41
CA ASP A 55 1.45 9.95 13.55
C ASP A 55 2.23 9.94 14.87
N LYS A 56 2.99 8.87 15.13
CA LYS A 56 3.67 8.72 16.42
C LYS A 56 4.85 9.69 16.62
N THR A 57 5.79 9.74 15.67
CA THR A 57 7.05 10.50 15.87
C THR A 57 6.85 12.00 15.62
N MET A 58 6.07 12.38 14.61
CA MET A 58 5.81 13.79 14.28
C MET A 58 4.55 14.36 14.96
N SER A 59 3.80 13.55 15.72
CA SER A 59 2.59 13.95 16.44
C SER A 59 1.54 14.62 15.53
N LYS A 60 1.37 14.09 14.31
CA LYS A 60 0.42 14.62 13.30
C LYS A 60 -0.92 13.89 13.25
N GLY A 61 -1.08 12.85 14.06
CA GLY A 61 -2.29 12.05 14.20
C GLY A 61 -2.12 11.07 15.35
N ASP A 62 -3.19 10.34 15.67
CA ASP A 62 -3.13 9.25 16.64
C ASP A 62 -2.82 7.94 15.89
N PRO A 63 -1.76 7.20 16.26
CA PRO A 63 -1.44 5.93 15.62
C PRO A 63 -2.59 4.93 15.75
N GLU A 64 -3.10 4.44 14.63
CA GLU A 64 -4.21 3.49 14.58
C GLU A 64 -3.85 2.26 13.75
N ALA A 65 -3.63 1.12 14.42
CA ALA A 65 -3.25 -0.12 13.75
C ALA A 65 -4.29 -0.60 12.72
N LEU A 66 -5.56 -0.24 12.89
CA LEU A 66 -6.63 -0.58 11.94
C LEU A 66 -6.51 0.18 10.62
N ASP A 67 -5.91 1.38 10.62
CA ASP A 67 -5.63 2.14 9.39
C ASP A 67 -4.54 1.49 8.56
N ALA A 68 -3.42 1.14 9.21
CA ALA A 68 -2.37 0.39 8.55
C ALA A 68 -2.89 -0.96 8.03
N LEU A 69 -3.69 -1.68 8.81
CA LEU A 69 -4.28 -2.94 8.38
C LEU A 69 -5.22 -2.75 7.18
N ALA A 70 -6.09 -1.74 7.20
CA ALA A 70 -6.98 -1.44 6.08
C ALA A 70 -6.18 -1.12 4.81
N THR A 71 -5.12 -0.31 4.91
CA THR A 71 -4.21 -0.04 3.79
C THR A 71 -3.52 -1.29 3.28
N ILE A 72 -3.04 -2.18 4.15
CA ILE A 72 -2.40 -3.44 3.73
C ILE A 72 -3.39 -4.37 3.03
N ILE A 73 -4.63 -4.47 3.51
CA ILE A 73 -5.68 -5.27 2.87
C ILE A 73 -6.00 -4.71 1.48
N GLY A 74 -6.13 -3.39 1.36
CA GLY A 74 -6.35 -2.73 0.07
C GLY A 74 -5.19 -2.99 -0.89
N ALA A 75 -3.96 -2.89 -0.40
CA ALA A 75 -2.76 -3.17 -1.17
C ALA A 75 -2.70 -4.63 -1.66
N ALA A 76 -3.09 -5.59 -0.81
CA ALA A 76 -3.17 -6.99 -1.20
C ALA A 76 -4.18 -7.20 -2.34
N ALA A 77 -5.35 -6.57 -2.27
CA ALA A 77 -6.33 -6.60 -3.36
C ALA A 77 -5.78 -5.95 -4.65
N GLY A 78 -5.09 -4.82 -4.55
CA GLY A 78 -4.46 -4.15 -5.69
C GLY A 78 -3.38 -5.02 -6.35
N ALA A 79 -2.50 -5.61 -5.55
CA ALA A 79 -1.46 -6.51 -6.04
C ALA A 79 -2.04 -7.77 -6.73
N LEU A 80 -3.12 -8.34 -6.17
CA LEU A 80 -3.82 -9.48 -6.79
C LEU A 80 -4.43 -9.10 -8.14
N VAL A 81 -5.10 -7.94 -8.24
CA VAL A 81 -5.65 -7.43 -9.50
C VAL A 81 -4.54 -7.20 -10.51
N PHE A 82 -3.44 -6.56 -10.10
CA PHE A 82 -2.31 -6.32 -11.00
C PHE A 82 -1.71 -7.61 -11.51
N TYR A 83 -1.51 -8.60 -10.63
CA TYR A 83 -0.97 -9.90 -10.99
C TYR A 83 -1.86 -10.68 -11.97
N ALA A 84 -3.18 -10.61 -11.79
CA ALA A 84 -4.15 -11.40 -12.55
C ALA A 84 -4.62 -10.77 -13.87
N ALA A 85 -4.41 -9.46 -14.07
CA ALA A 85 -4.70 -8.78 -15.34
C ALA A 85 -3.71 -9.21 -16.45
#